data_AF-A0A519KEY9-F1
#
_entry.id   AF-A0A519KEY9-F1
#
_cell.length_a   1.000
_cell.length_b   1.000
_cell.length_c   1.000
_cell.angle_alpha   90.00
_cell.angle_beta   90.00
_cell.angle_gamma   90.00
#
_symmetry.space_group_name_H-M   'P 1'
#
loop_
_entity.id
_entity.type
_entity.pdbx_description
1 polymer ?
#
loop_
_entity_poly.entity_id
_entity_poly.type
_entity_poly.pdbx_seq_one_letter_code
_entity_poly.pdbx_strand_id
1 'polypeptide(L)'
;MAQFDPRRQPMRIAPHALTAVAAISVALLAGRVYQPAKAEEAPAFTSNQIAVLEAQAFAAGGTPAGLTAPEAVPVQIRKGETFEQAVRRTGIAPEEASAVVATLSNAMDVSSMRAGQKFETAIAKPRGGRGDARLIGLTMRTGPASQLTVSRSFDGALRLRALEEKVTHETVVLTGKVEGSLSRTVRREGAPAAIARVAGRLFSHKFDMDRDVKSNDEFTYVFDRTVTENGRTIGSGELMYASLKGVTFYRFQPAGAREAQYFDATGKNTRSAFMRTPLERGFRISSSFGFRRHPIAGFRKMHQGIDFAAGMGTPVVAPADGVVVEARRWGGYGNWLRIRHPNGLE
;
A
#
# COMPACT_ATOMS: atom_id res chain seq x y z
N MET A 1 72.16 24.55 -63.06
CA MET A 1 72.43 23.30 -62.32
C MET A 1 72.51 23.64 -60.83
N ALA A 2 71.44 23.38 -60.07
CA ALA A 2 71.45 23.55 -58.62
C ALA A 2 72.00 22.28 -57.97
N GLN A 3 73.05 22.46 -57.17
CA GLN A 3 73.81 21.42 -56.50
C GLN A 3 72.92 20.70 -55.46
N PHE A 4 72.73 19.40 -55.62
CA PHE A 4 71.96 18.57 -54.70
C PHE A 4 72.78 18.40 -53.40
N ASP A 5 72.34 19.02 -52.31
CA ASP A 5 72.95 18.89 -50.99
C ASP A 5 72.40 17.65 -50.27
N PRO A 6 73.19 16.56 -50.10
CA PRO A 6 72.74 15.30 -49.53
C PRO A 6 72.42 15.36 -48.02
N ARG A 7 72.62 16.51 -47.35
CA ARG A 7 72.31 16.67 -45.92
C ARG A 7 70.87 17.12 -45.64
N ARG A 8 70.11 17.54 -46.65
CA ARG A 8 68.71 17.95 -46.49
C ARG A 8 67.79 16.83 -46.95
N GLN A 9 67.32 16.01 -46.00
CA GLN A 9 66.23 15.07 -46.28
C GLN A 9 64.94 15.86 -46.57
N PRO A 10 64.28 15.67 -47.73
CA PRO A 10 63.01 16.31 -48.00
C PRO A 10 61.96 15.69 -47.06
N MET A 11 61.55 16.44 -46.02
CA MET A 11 60.48 16.00 -45.14
C MET A 11 59.17 15.92 -45.96
N ARG A 12 58.76 14.70 -46.30
CA ARG A 12 57.44 14.43 -46.88
C ARG A 12 56.41 14.45 -45.75
N ILE A 13 56.04 15.64 -45.29
CA ILE A 13 54.98 15.85 -44.28
C ILE A 13 53.60 15.54 -44.87
N ALA A 14 53.45 15.71 -46.19
CA ALA A 14 52.18 15.61 -46.91
C ALA A 14 51.40 14.28 -46.70
N PRO A 15 51.99 13.08 -46.82
CA PRO A 15 51.22 11.84 -46.66
C PRO A 15 50.72 11.64 -45.23
N HIS A 16 51.52 11.96 -44.22
CA HIS A 16 51.13 11.75 -42.81
C HIS A 16 50.09 12.77 -42.33
N ALA A 17 50.19 14.03 -42.77
CA ALA A 17 49.19 15.04 -42.46
C ALA A 17 47.83 14.73 -43.10
N LEU A 18 47.82 14.25 -44.36
CA LEU A 18 46.59 13.82 -45.03
C LEU A 18 45.93 12.62 -44.35
N THR A 19 46.72 11.63 -43.92
CA THR A 19 46.17 10.49 -43.17
C THR A 19 45.60 10.89 -41.81
N ALA A 20 46.24 11.84 -41.12
CA ALA A 20 45.75 12.33 -39.83
C ALA A 20 44.44 13.12 -39.99
N VAL A 21 44.35 13.99 -41.00
CA VAL A 21 43.13 14.75 -41.30
C VAL A 21 41.99 13.81 -41.72
N ALA A 22 42.26 12.79 -42.54
CA ALA A 22 41.26 11.80 -42.91
C ALA A 22 40.76 11.00 -41.69
N ALA A 23 41.66 10.56 -40.81
CA ALA A 23 41.30 9.82 -39.60
C ALA A 23 40.44 10.66 -38.63
N ILE A 24 40.80 11.93 -38.43
CA ILE A 24 40.02 12.86 -37.60
C ILE A 24 38.65 13.14 -38.21
N SER A 25 38.58 13.28 -39.53
CA SER A 25 37.32 13.50 -40.26
C SER A 25 36.37 12.31 -40.11
N VAL A 26 36.89 11.08 -40.25
CA VAL A 26 36.10 9.84 -40.06
C VAL A 26 35.65 9.70 -38.61
N ALA A 27 36.52 10.00 -37.63
CA ALA A 27 36.15 9.96 -36.22
C ALA A 27 35.06 10.99 -35.86
N LEU A 28 35.13 12.20 -36.42
CA LEU A 28 34.11 13.25 -36.21
C LEU A 28 32.79 12.92 -36.90
N LEU A 29 32.81 12.32 -38.10
CA LEU A 29 31.60 11.84 -38.77
C LEU A 29 30.98 10.64 -38.04
N ALA A 30 31.78 9.67 -37.60
CA ALA A 30 31.30 8.54 -36.81
C ALA A 30 30.72 8.99 -35.46
N GLY A 31 31.35 9.98 -34.81
CA GLY A 31 30.87 10.57 -33.57
C GLY A 31 29.57 11.38 -33.72
N ARG A 32 29.29 11.95 -34.90
CA ARG A 32 28.01 12.62 -35.18
C ARG A 32 26.88 11.67 -35.55
N VAL A 33 27.19 10.48 -36.08
CA VAL A 33 26.19 9.47 -36.45
C VAL A 33 25.84 8.57 -35.25
N TYR A 34 26.73 8.45 -34.26
CA TYR A 34 26.46 7.73 -33.03
C TYR A 34 25.66 8.58 -32.03
N GLN A 35 24.37 8.75 -32.30
CA GLN A 35 23.42 9.06 -31.22
C GLN A 35 23.11 7.75 -30.51
N PRO A 36 23.56 7.51 -29.27
CA PRO A 36 23.04 6.39 -28.50
C PRO A 36 21.53 6.60 -28.41
N ALA A 37 20.76 5.66 -28.93
CA ALA A 37 19.31 5.69 -28.80
C ALA A 37 19.01 5.87 -27.31
N LYS A 38 18.43 7.02 -26.94
CA LYS A 38 17.87 7.19 -25.61
C LYS A 38 16.77 6.15 -25.52
N ALA A 39 17.02 5.09 -24.75
CA ALA A 39 15.98 4.15 -24.37
C ALA A 39 14.88 4.97 -23.69
N GLU A 40 13.76 5.12 -24.37
CA GLU A 40 12.56 5.68 -23.78
C GLU A 40 12.16 4.69 -22.68
N GLU A 41 12.29 5.09 -21.41
CA GLU A 41 11.83 4.29 -20.28
C GLU A 41 10.34 4.09 -20.46
N ALA A 42 9.96 2.89 -20.91
CA ALA A 42 8.56 2.50 -20.97
C ALA A 42 7.96 2.69 -19.56
N PRO A 43 6.75 3.26 -19.44
CA PRO A 43 6.12 3.47 -18.15
C PRO A 43 6.04 2.14 -17.40
N ALA A 44 6.48 2.14 -16.13
CA ALA A 44 6.44 0.96 -15.29
C ALA A 44 5.00 0.41 -15.23
N PHE A 45 4.84 -0.87 -15.60
CA PHE A 45 3.54 -1.53 -15.52
C PHE A 45 3.04 -1.55 -14.07
N THR A 46 1.76 -1.25 -13.89
CA THR A 46 1.11 -1.45 -12.59
C THR A 46 1.13 -2.94 -12.22
N SER A 47 1.04 -3.27 -10.93
CA SER A 47 1.05 -4.66 -10.46
C SER A 47 -0.02 -5.54 -11.11
N ASN A 48 -1.19 -4.96 -11.41
CA ASN A 48 -2.27 -5.68 -12.09
C ASN A 48 -1.92 -5.94 -13.56
N GLN A 49 -1.24 -4.99 -14.22
CA GLN A 49 -0.77 -5.18 -15.59
C GLN A 49 0.35 -6.22 -15.65
N ILE A 50 1.26 -6.26 -14.67
CA ILE A 50 2.30 -7.30 -14.58
C ILE A 50 1.67 -8.67 -14.39
N ALA A 51 0.75 -8.82 -13.43
CA ALA A 51 0.08 -10.11 -13.19
C ALA A 51 -0.70 -10.58 -14.44
N VAL A 52 -1.40 -9.67 -15.13
CA VAL A 52 -2.11 -9.96 -16.38
C VAL A 52 -1.14 -10.33 -17.50
N LEU A 53 -0.02 -9.61 -17.65
CA LEU A 53 1.00 -9.91 -18.67
C LEU A 53 1.72 -11.22 -18.38
N GLU A 54 2.01 -11.54 -17.12
CA GLU A 54 2.53 -12.84 -16.70
C GLU A 54 1.52 -13.94 -17.03
N ALA A 55 0.26 -13.79 -16.63
CA ALA A 55 -0.80 -14.74 -16.96
C ALA A 55 -0.97 -14.92 -18.47
N GLN A 56 -0.88 -13.83 -19.25
CA GLN A 56 -0.92 -13.87 -20.71
C GLN A 56 0.34 -14.51 -21.31
N ALA A 57 1.53 -14.28 -20.76
CA ALA A 57 2.76 -14.91 -21.20
C ALA A 57 2.76 -16.42 -20.88
N PHE A 58 2.20 -16.82 -19.74
CA PHE A 58 1.95 -18.22 -19.40
C PHE A 58 0.89 -18.84 -20.32
N ALA A 59 -0.14 -18.08 -20.71
CA ALA A 59 -1.13 -18.52 -21.70
C ALA A 59 -0.57 -18.59 -23.13
N ALA A 60 0.37 -17.70 -23.47
CA ALA A 60 1.04 -17.67 -24.76
C ALA A 60 2.20 -18.67 -24.86
N GLY A 61 2.66 -19.23 -23.73
CA GLY A 61 3.50 -20.42 -23.69
C GLY A 61 2.84 -21.52 -24.52
N GLY A 62 3.46 -21.85 -25.66
CA GLY A 62 2.82 -22.55 -26.78
C GLY A 62 1.83 -23.64 -26.36
N THR A 63 0.63 -23.58 -26.93
CA THR A 63 -0.47 -24.51 -26.62
C THR A 63 0.05 -25.95 -26.64
N PRO A 64 0.04 -26.67 -25.51
CA PRO A 64 0.49 -28.05 -25.49
C PRO A 64 -0.31 -28.87 -26.50
N ALA A 65 0.35 -29.78 -27.21
CA ALA A 65 -0.28 -30.57 -28.26
C ALA A 65 -1.54 -31.29 -27.71
N GLY A 66 -2.69 -31.07 -28.36
CA GLY A 66 -3.97 -31.66 -27.96
C GLY A 66 -4.77 -30.87 -26.90
N LEU A 67 -4.23 -29.77 -26.35
CA LEU A 67 -4.93 -28.89 -25.40
C LEU A 67 -5.41 -27.58 -26.03
N THR A 68 -6.35 -26.90 -25.37
CA THR A 68 -6.79 -25.54 -25.70
C THR A 68 -5.72 -24.52 -25.27
N ALA A 69 -5.87 -23.28 -25.73
CA ALA A 69 -5.14 -22.18 -25.13
C ALA A 69 -5.41 -22.15 -23.61
N PRO A 70 -4.40 -21.86 -22.77
CA PRO A 70 -4.58 -21.75 -21.34
C PRO A 70 -5.51 -20.58 -20.98
N GLU A 71 -6.44 -20.85 -20.08
CA GLU A 71 -7.43 -19.92 -19.56
C GLU A 71 -7.07 -19.54 -18.12
N ALA A 72 -7.01 -18.24 -17.81
CA ALA A 72 -6.77 -17.76 -16.46
C ALA A 72 -8.04 -17.85 -15.61
N VAL A 73 -7.98 -18.62 -14.53
CA VAL A 73 -9.09 -18.84 -13.58
C VAL A 73 -8.68 -18.30 -12.21
N PRO A 74 -9.27 -17.18 -11.76
CA PRO A 74 -9.03 -16.68 -10.40
C PRO A 74 -9.74 -17.58 -9.39
N VAL A 75 -9.02 -18.01 -8.36
CA VAL A 75 -9.53 -18.90 -7.32
C VAL A 75 -9.39 -18.25 -5.96
N GLN A 76 -10.43 -18.39 -5.14
CA GLN A 76 -10.39 -18.09 -3.72
C GLN A 76 -10.76 -19.35 -2.93
N ILE A 77 -9.97 -19.66 -1.90
CA ILE A 77 -10.24 -20.78 -0.99
C ILE A 77 -11.51 -20.48 -0.19
N ARG A 78 -12.51 -21.37 -0.25
CA ARG A 78 -13.78 -21.24 0.47
C ARG A 78 -13.66 -21.71 1.91
N LYS A 79 -14.62 -21.35 2.76
CA LYS A 79 -14.69 -21.82 4.15
C LYS A 79 -14.83 -23.35 4.17
N GLY A 80 -13.89 -24.03 4.84
CA GLY A 80 -13.86 -25.50 4.93
C GLY A 80 -13.27 -26.20 3.70
N GLU A 81 -12.78 -25.46 2.70
CA GLU A 81 -12.13 -25.99 1.50
C GLU A 81 -10.60 -26.03 1.72
N THR A 82 -9.96 -27.14 1.34
CA THR A 82 -8.49 -27.21 1.30
C THR A 82 -7.96 -26.56 0.02
N PHE A 83 -6.67 -26.19 0.00
CA PHE A 83 -6.04 -25.68 -1.23
C PHE A 83 -6.18 -26.66 -2.40
N GLU A 84 -5.98 -27.96 -2.16
CA GLU A 84 -6.16 -29.00 -3.18
C GLU A 84 -7.58 -29.02 -3.75
N GLN A 85 -8.61 -28.96 -2.89
CA GLN A 85 -10.00 -28.90 -3.31
C GLN A 85 -10.28 -27.64 -4.14
N ALA A 86 -9.69 -26.50 -3.77
CA ALA A 86 -9.81 -25.25 -4.51
C ALA A 86 -9.16 -25.34 -5.92
N VAL A 87 -8.00 -26.00 -6.03
CA VAL A 87 -7.35 -26.27 -7.33
C VAL A 87 -8.20 -27.24 -8.16
N ARG A 88 -8.68 -28.33 -7.59
CA ARG A 88 -9.56 -29.31 -8.27
C ARG A 88 -10.84 -28.69 -8.81
N ARG A 89 -11.40 -27.71 -8.09
CA ARG A 89 -12.60 -26.98 -8.52
C ARG A 89 -12.42 -26.22 -9.85
N THR A 90 -11.20 -25.99 -10.29
CA THR A 90 -10.94 -25.42 -11.64
C THR A 90 -11.12 -26.45 -12.77
N GLY A 91 -11.39 -27.71 -12.44
CA GLY A 91 -11.54 -28.81 -13.40
C GLY A 91 -10.27 -29.61 -13.63
N ILE A 92 -9.25 -29.42 -12.80
CA ILE A 92 -7.98 -30.18 -12.84
C ILE A 92 -8.15 -31.57 -12.22
N ALA A 93 -7.49 -32.57 -12.81
CA ALA A 93 -7.49 -33.95 -12.33
C ALA A 93 -7.00 -34.06 -10.87
N PRO A 94 -7.51 -35.01 -10.06
CA PRO A 94 -7.07 -35.21 -8.68
C PRO A 94 -5.56 -35.40 -8.54
N GLU A 95 -4.95 -36.24 -9.38
CA GLU A 95 -3.51 -36.56 -9.33
C GLU A 95 -2.66 -35.32 -9.62
N GLU A 96 -3.13 -34.49 -10.55
CA GLU A 96 -2.46 -33.25 -10.90
C GLU A 96 -2.59 -32.19 -9.79
N ALA A 97 -3.76 -32.10 -9.14
CA ALA A 97 -3.93 -31.25 -7.97
C ALA A 97 -3.02 -31.69 -6.81
N SER A 98 -2.92 -33.00 -6.54
CA SER A 98 -2.00 -33.52 -5.52
C SER A 98 -0.53 -33.22 -5.87
N ALA A 99 -0.14 -33.32 -7.15
CA ALA A 99 1.21 -32.97 -7.60
C ALA A 99 1.52 -31.47 -7.43
N VAL A 100 0.53 -30.59 -7.64
CA VAL A 100 0.65 -29.15 -7.39
C VAL A 100 0.83 -28.88 -5.91
N VAL A 101 0.06 -29.55 -5.04
CA VAL A 101 0.26 -29.47 -3.58
C VAL A 101 1.66 -29.91 -3.20
N ALA A 102 2.11 -31.08 -3.65
CA ALA A 102 3.45 -31.59 -3.37
C ALA A 102 4.55 -30.63 -3.84
N THR A 103 4.37 -30.01 -5.02
CA THR A 103 5.33 -29.02 -5.55
C THR A 103 5.37 -27.77 -4.69
N LEU A 104 4.21 -27.22 -4.32
CA LEU A 104 4.08 -26.00 -3.54
C LEU A 104 4.55 -26.17 -2.09
N SER A 105 4.34 -27.35 -1.51
CA SER A 105 4.79 -27.71 -0.15
C SER A 105 6.30 -27.60 0.04
N ASN A 106 7.09 -27.56 -1.03
CA ASN A 106 8.54 -27.34 -0.95
C ASN A 106 8.92 -25.90 -0.55
N ALA A 107 8.03 -24.91 -0.71
CA ALA A 107 8.31 -23.52 -0.32
C ALA A 107 7.40 -22.96 0.77
N MET A 108 6.23 -23.56 1.01
CA MET A 108 5.32 -23.08 2.06
C MET A 108 4.46 -24.19 2.64
N ASP A 109 3.97 -23.99 3.87
CA ASP A 109 3.00 -24.89 4.48
C ASP A 109 1.60 -24.69 3.87
N VAL A 110 1.24 -25.56 2.93
CA VAL A 110 -0.05 -25.55 2.24
C VAL A 110 -1.22 -25.85 3.20
N SER A 111 -0.97 -26.55 4.31
CA SER A 111 -2.01 -26.86 5.31
C SER A 111 -2.43 -25.63 6.12
N SER A 112 -1.53 -24.65 6.26
CA SER A 112 -1.81 -23.37 6.92
C SER A 112 -2.67 -22.41 6.09
N MET A 113 -2.93 -22.74 4.82
CA MET A 113 -3.68 -21.90 3.90
C MET A 113 -5.13 -21.75 4.36
N ARG A 114 -5.56 -20.50 4.53
CA ARG A 114 -6.86 -20.17 5.12
C ARG A 114 -7.91 -19.83 4.07
N ALA A 115 -9.16 -20.04 4.44
CA ALA A 115 -10.31 -19.50 3.72
C ALA A 115 -10.12 -18.00 3.45
N GLY A 116 -10.42 -17.58 2.22
CA GLY A 116 -10.26 -16.21 1.76
C GLY A 116 -8.96 -15.94 1.01
N GLN A 117 -7.94 -16.80 1.11
CA GLN A 117 -6.72 -16.68 0.29
C GLN A 117 -7.05 -16.81 -1.20
N LYS A 118 -6.37 -16.01 -2.03
CA LYS A 118 -6.59 -15.90 -3.47
C LYS A 118 -5.34 -16.30 -4.23
N PHE A 119 -5.54 -16.97 -5.36
CA PHE A 119 -4.49 -17.33 -6.30
C PHE A 119 -5.09 -17.39 -7.71
N GLU A 120 -4.24 -17.32 -8.72
CA GLU A 120 -4.62 -17.45 -10.12
C GLU A 120 -4.09 -18.76 -10.66
N THR A 121 -4.92 -19.50 -11.39
CA THR A 121 -4.48 -20.66 -12.16
C THR A 121 -4.59 -20.37 -13.64
N ALA A 122 -3.72 -20.96 -14.44
CA ALA A 122 -3.83 -21.05 -15.88
C ALA A 122 -4.08 -22.52 -16.22
N ILE A 123 -5.25 -22.83 -16.75
CA ILE A 123 -5.66 -24.20 -17.07
C ILE A 123 -5.86 -24.39 -18.57
N ALA A 124 -5.49 -25.55 -19.10
CA ALA A 124 -5.74 -25.90 -20.49
C ALA A 124 -6.59 -27.18 -20.55
N LYS A 125 -7.67 -27.14 -21.34
CA LYS A 125 -8.60 -28.26 -21.48
C LYS A 125 -8.23 -29.11 -22.70
N PRO A 126 -8.56 -30.40 -22.75
CA PRO A 126 -8.41 -31.20 -23.96
C PRO A 126 -9.25 -30.62 -25.12
N ARG A 127 -8.69 -30.52 -26.34
CA ARG A 127 -9.42 -29.99 -27.52
C ARG A 127 -10.67 -30.79 -27.88
N GLY A 128 -10.71 -32.06 -27.50
CA GLY A 128 -11.88 -32.94 -27.68
C GLY A 128 -13.00 -32.75 -26.65
N GLY A 129 -12.85 -31.81 -25.69
CA GLY A 129 -13.86 -31.48 -24.67
C GLY A 129 -14.12 -32.58 -23.62
N ARG A 130 -13.54 -33.77 -23.78
CA ARG A 130 -13.57 -34.87 -22.82
C ARG A 130 -12.26 -34.97 -22.06
N GLY A 131 -12.37 -35.08 -20.74
CA GLY A 131 -11.24 -35.23 -19.82
C GLY A 131 -11.01 -33.99 -18.95
N ASP A 132 -10.15 -34.16 -17.96
CA ASP A 132 -9.82 -33.12 -17.01
C ASP A 132 -8.93 -32.04 -17.63
N ALA A 133 -9.05 -30.82 -17.10
CA ALA A 133 -8.12 -29.75 -17.42
C ALA A 133 -6.74 -30.04 -16.84
N ARG A 134 -5.72 -29.46 -17.45
CA ARG A 134 -4.35 -29.47 -16.93
C ARG A 134 -3.94 -28.11 -16.43
N LEU A 135 -3.19 -28.07 -15.33
CA LEU A 135 -2.52 -26.87 -14.85
C LEU A 135 -1.30 -26.57 -15.73
N ILE A 136 -1.30 -25.38 -16.30
CA ILE A 136 -0.18 -24.78 -17.02
C ILE A 136 0.62 -23.86 -16.09
N GLY A 137 -0.09 -23.11 -15.24
CA GLY A 137 0.51 -22.21 -14.27
C GLY A 137 -0.39 -21.99 -13.06
N LEU A 138 0.22 -21.67 -11.93
CA LEU A 138 -0.44 -21.19 -10.73
C LEU A 138 0.43 -20.09 -10.15
N THR A 139 -0.15 -18.93 -9.87
CA THR A 139 0.53 -17.81 -9.25
C THR A 139 -0.22 -17.41 -8.00
N MET A 140 0.50 -17.25 -6.89
CA MET A 140 -0.05 -16.78 -5.63
C MET A 140 0.86 -15.80 -4.93
N ARG A 141 0.27 -14.80 -4.29
CA ARG A 141 0.99 -13.86 -3.43
C ARG A 141 1.08 -14.44 -2.03
N THR A 142 2.30 -14.67 -1.55
CA THR A 142 2.56 -15.23 -0.20
C THR A 142 2.85 -14.15 0.84
N GLY A 143 3.10 -12.92 0.40
CA GLY A 143 3.31 -11.77 1.28
C GLY A 143 3.24 -10.45 0.54
N PRO A 144 3.51 -9.32 1.21
CA PRO A 144 3.42 -8.00 0.60
C PRO A 144 4.39 -7.81 -0.57
N ALA A 145 5.57 -8.44 -0.53
CA ALA A 145 6.63 -8.38 -1.55
C ALA A 145 7.05 -9.77 -2.09
N SER A 146 6.28 -10.83 -1.80
CA SER A 146 6.63 -12.20 -2.17
C SER A 146 5.51 -12.88 -2.93
N GLN A 147 5.91 -13.66 -3.94
CA GLN A 147 5.05 -14.39 -4.86
C GLN A 147 5.64 -15.77 -5.12
N LEU A 148 4.78 -16.78 -5.18
CA LEU A 148 5.13 -18.12 -5.63
C LEU A 148 4.42 -18.39 -6.94
N THR A 149 5.16 -18.96 -7.89
CA THR A 149 4.62 -19.43 -9.16
C THR A 149 4.99 -20.89 -9.37
N VAL A 150 3.98 -21.74 -9.57
CA VAL A 150 4.12 -23.10 -10.07
C VAL A 150 3.83 -23.05 -11.56
N SER A 151 4.74 -23.51 -12.40
CA SER A 151 4.53 -23.53 -13.86
C SER A 151 4.94 -24.88 -14.44
N ARG A 152 4.28 -25.28 -15.51
CA ARG A 152 4.62 -26.51 -16.23
C ARG A 152 5.69 -26.22 -17.28
N SER A 153 6.82 -26.93 -17.22
CA SER A 153 7.86 -26.85 -18.24
C SER A 153 7.51 -27.70 -19.47
N PHE A 154 8.24 -27.51 -20.57
CA PHE A 154 8.04 -28.23 -21.84
C PHE A 154 8.18 -29.76 -21.72
N ASP A 155 8.97 -30.23 -20.76
CA ASP A 155 9.13 -31.65 -20.39
C ASP A 155 7.92 -32.21 -19.62
N GLY A 156 6.92 -31.37 -19.32
CA GLY A 156 5.74 -31.73 -18.56
C GLY A 156 5.93 -31.70 -17.04
N ALA A 157 7.12 -31.39 -16.51
CA ALA A 157 7.33 -31.29 -15.07
C ALA A 157 6.73 -29.99 -14.49
N LEU A 158 6.30 -30.03 -13.23
CA LEU A 158 5.95 -28.83 -12.47
C LEU A 158 7.21 -28.22 -11.86
N ARG A 159 7.35 -26.90 -12.00
CA ARG A 159 8.49 -26.13 -11.51
C ARG A 159 7.98 -25.03 -10.58
N LEU A 160 8.57 -24.94 -9.41
CA LEU A 160 8.32 -23.87 -8.45
C LEU A 160 9.34 -22.75 -8.65
N ARG A 161 8.86 -21.51 -8.67
CA ARG A 161 9.66 -20.29 -8.65
C ARG A 161 9.15 -19.40 -7.54
N ALA A 162 10.08 -18.92 -6.71
CA ALA A 162 9.81 -17.87 -5.75
C ALA A 162 10.33 -16.54 -6.31
N LEU A 163 9.49 -15.52 -6.23
CA LEU A 163 9.86 -14.15 -6.55
C LEU A 163 9.74 -13.32 -5.27
N GLU A 164 10.86 -12.75 -4.84
CA GLU A 164 10.92 -11.76 -3.78
C GLU A 164 11.30 -10.41 -4.40
N GLU A 165 10.36 -9.47 -4.38
CA GLU A 165 10.62 -8.10 -4.82
C GLU A 165 11.55 -7.43 -3.80
N LYS A 166 12.58 -6.73 -4.26
CA LYS A 166 13.40 -5.93 -3.34
C LYS A 166 12.54 -4.86 -2.69
N VAL A 167 12.76 -4.66 -1.40
CA VAL A 167 12.00 -3.72 -0.58
C VAL A 167 12.92 -2.60 -0.13
N THR A 168 12.43 -1.37 -0.20
CA THR A 168 13.10 -0.19 0.33
C THR A 168 12.20 0.52 1.33
N HIS A 169 12.84 1.10 2.35
CA HIS A 169 12.18 1.95 3.32
C HIS A 169 12.55 3.39 2.99
N GLU A 170 11.54 4.23 2.81
CA GLU A 170 11.75 5.63 2.47
C GLU A 170 10.87 6.53 3.33
N THR A 171 11.44 7.69 3.69
CA THR A 171 10.72 8.78 4.33
C THR A 171 10.19 9.71 3.25
N VAL A 172 8.88 9.91 3.23
CA VAL A 172 8.18 10.70 2.23
C VAL A 172 7.69 11.99 2.86
N VAL A 173 7.92 13.11 2.16
CA VAL A 173 7.32 14.41 2.46
C VAL A 173 6.18 14.64 1.47
N LEU A 174 4.94 14.48 1.94
CA LEU A 174 3.74 14.71 1.16
C LEU A 174 3.16 16.08 1.49
N THR A 175 3.12 16.98 0.51
CA THR A 175 2.54 18.32 0.63
C THR A 175 1.41 18.50 -0.36
N GLY A 176 0.41 19.32 -0.03
CA GLY A 176 -0.67 19.61 -0.97
C GLY A 176 -1.79 20.43 -0.36
N LYS A 177 -2.86 20.56 -1.13
CA LYS A 177 -4.10 21.23 -0.75
C LYS A 177 -5.23 20.24 -0.64
N VAL A 178 -6.10 20.43 0.35
CA VAL A 178 -7.28 19.58 0.55
C VAL A 178 -8.25 19.73 -0.62
N GLU A 179 -8.75 18.62 -1.13
CA GLU A 179 -9.83 18.56 -2.12
C GLU A 179 -10.99 17.68 -1.62
N GLY A 180 -12.11 18.32 -1.26
CA GLY A 180 -13.19 17.64 -0.55
C GLY A 180 -12.75 17.30 0.88
N SER A 181 -12.52 16.01 1.18
CA SER A 181 -12.05 15.59 2.51
C SER A 181 -10.53 15.37 2.55
N LEU A 182 -9.91 15.77 3.66
CA LEU A 182 -8.47 15.58 3.91
C LEU A 182 -8.08 14.11 3.78
N SER A 183 -8.80 13.21 4.44
CA SER A 183 -8.53 11.76 4.41
C SER A 183 -8.56 11.17 3.00
N ARG A 184 -9.42 11.66 2.11
CA ARG A 184 -9.47 11.21 0.71
C ARG A 184 -8.33 11.80 -0.10
N THR A 185 -8.05 13.09 0.09
CA THR A 185 -6.97 13.82 -0.59
C THR A 185 -5.64 13.12 -0.31
N VAL A 186 -5.23 13.00 0.95
CA VAL A 186 -3.92 12.44 1.31
C VAL A 186 -3.73 10.99 0.83
N ARG A 187 -4.81 10.19 0.83
CA ARG A 187 -4.77 8.82 0.31
C ARG A 187 -4.60 8.76 -1.20
N ARG A 188 -5.24 9.67 -1.93
CA ARG A 188 -5.10 9.77 -3.39
C ARG A 188 -3.68 10.20 -3.76
N GLU A 189 -3.09 11.10 -2.99
CA GLU A 189 -1.70 11.53 -3.17
C GLU A 189 -0.66 10.49 -2.67
N GLY A 190 -1.09 9.29 -2.28
CA GLY A 190 -0.19 8.16 -2.00
C GLY A 190 0.16 7.94 -0.52
N ALA A 191 -0.45 8.65 0.43
CA ALA A 191 -0.30 8.32 1.84
C ALA A 191 -1.02 7.00 2.18
N PRO A 192 -0.36 6.06 2.89
CA PRO A 192 -1.02 4.85 3.36
C PRO A 192 -2.23 5.17 4.26
N ALA A 193 -3.26 4.32 4.20
CA ALA A 193 -4.49 4.53 4.97
C ALA A 193 -4.27 4.61 6.49
N ALA A 194 -3.26 3.91 7.01
CA ALA A 194 -2.87 3.98 8.42
C ALA A 194 -2.35 5.37 8.80
N ILE A 195 -1.46 5.95 7.98
CA ILE A 195 -0.91 7.31 8.16
C ILE A 195 -2.05 8.34 8.15
N ALA A 196 -2.94 8.26 7.16
CA ALA A 196 -4.09 9.16 7.04
C ALA A 196 -4.99 9.11 8.29
N ARG A 197 -5.20 7.91 8.86
CA ARG A 197 -6.01 7.71 10.07
C ARG A 197 -5.35 8.31 11.31
N VAL A 198 -4.04 8.11 11.48
CA VAL A 198 -3.29 8.69 12.61
C VAL A 198 -3.35 10.22 12.54
N ALA A 199 -3.03 10.81 11.39
CA ALA A 199 -3.08 12.26 11.21
C ALA A 199 -4.49 12.82 11.45
N GLY A 200 -5.53 12.15 10.92
CA GLY A 200 -6.93 12.53 11.15
C GLY A 200 -7.27 12.59 12.64
N ARG A 201 -6.87 11.60 13.44
CA ARG A 201 -7.07 11.63 14.90
C ARG A 201 -6.36 12.80 15.56
N LEU A 202 -5.11 13.09 15.18
CA LEU A 202 -4.36 14.21 15.73
C LEU A 202 -5.06 15.55 15.47
N PHE A 203 -5.53 15.77 14.25
CA PHE A 203 -6.20 17.00 13.89
C PHE A 203 -7.61 17.12 14.46
N SER A 204 -8.33 16.02 14.68
CA SER A 204 -9.65 16.03 15.33
C SER A 204 -9.65 16.64 16.75
N HIS A 205 -8.48 16.75 17.40
CA HIS A 205 -8.34 17.46 18.67
C HIS A 205 -8.39 18.98 18.53
N LYS A 206 -8.03 19.52 17.36
CA LYS A 206 -7.89 20.96 17.11
C LYS A 206 -8.97 21.50 16.17
N PHE A 207 -9.53 20.66 15.31
CA PHE A 207 -10.49 21.01 14.29
C PHE A 207 -11.65 20.00 14.26
N ASP A 208 -12.84 20.48 13.97
CA ASP A 208 -13.93 19.64 13.45
C ASP A 208 -13.61 19.31 11.98
N MET A 209 -13.32 18.05 11.68
CA MET A 209 -12.86 17.60 10.35
C MET A 209 -13.85 17.87 9.22
N ASP A 210 -15.14 18.00 9.53
CA ASP A 210 -16.18 18.25 8.51
C ASP A 210 -16.47 19.75 8.38
N ARG A 211 -16.37 20.50 9.47
CA ARG A 211 -16.73 21.93 9.50
C ARG A 211 -15.56 22.85 9.24
N ASP A 212 -14.41 22.56 9.84
CA ASP A 212 -13.26 23.47 9.89
C ASP A 212 -12.25 23.22 8.78
N VAL A 213 -12.20 22.00 8.23
CA VAL A 213 -11.33 21.64 7.11
C VAL A 213 -12.06 21.86 5.79
N LYS A 214 -11.52 22.76 4.97
CA LYS A 214 -12.09 23.20 3.70
C LYS A 214 -11.18 22.81 2.54
N SER A 215 -11.75 22.84 1.33
CA SER A 215 -10.93 22.73 0.14
C SER A 215 -9.95 23.91 0.06
N ASN A 216 -8.75 23.66 -0.47
CA ASN A 216 -7.59 24.56 -0.47
C ASN A 216 -6.86 24.74 0.86
N ASP A 217 -7.31 24.14 1.96
CA ASP A 217 -6.48 24.11 3.18
C ASP A 217 -5.18 23.35 2.90
N GLU A 218 -4.05 23.94 3.28
CA GLU A 218 -2.73 23.34 3.06
C GLU A 218 -2.41 22.31 4.14
N PHE A 219 -1.83 21.20 3.70
CA PHE A 219 -1.36 20.13 4.57
C PHE A 219 0.05 19.68 4.21
N THR A 220 0.76 19.11 5.19
CA THR A 220 2.08 18.51 4.99
C THR A 220 2.26 17.32 5.92
N TYR A 221 2.46 16.13 5.38
CA TYR A 221 2.76 14.92 6.16
C TYR A 221 4.17 14.44 5.86
N VAL A 222 4.91 14.07 6.89
CA VAL A 222 6.17 13.33 6.77
C VAL A 222 5.98 11.97 7.40
N PHE A 223 6.20 10.91 6.64
CA PHE A 223 6.00 9.54 7.12
C PHE A 223 6.92 8.56 6.44
N ASP A 224 7.16 7.45 7.12
CA ASP A 224 7.86 6.32 6.53
C ASP A 224 6.90 5.42 5.78
N ARG A 225 7.35 4.91 4.63
CA ARG A 225 6.67 3.83 3.92
C ARG A 225 7.66 2.81 3.43
N THR A 226 7.12 1.62 3.22
CA THR A 226 7.86 0.49 2.66
C THR A 226 7.35 0.28 1.24
N VAL A 227 8.23 0.35 0.26
CA VAL A 227 7.89 0.20 -1.16
C VAL A 227 8.69 -0.93 -1.80
N THR A 228 8.11 -1.61 -2.78
CA THR A 228 8.85 -2.55 -3.63
C THR A 228 9.68 -1.81 -4.68
N GLU A 229 10.60 -2.50 -5.33
CA GLU A 229 11.40 -1.95 -6.45
C GLU A 229 10.55 -1.39 -7.60
N ASN A 230 9.30 -1.87 -7.74
CA ASN A 230 8.33 -1.37 -8.71
C ASN A 230 7.51 -0.16 -8.19
N GLY A 231 7.90 0.43 -7.05
CA GLY A 231 7.26 1.60 -6.44
C GLY A 231 5.95 1.32 -5.69
N ARG A 232 5.53 0.04 -5.59
CA ARG A 232 4.29 -0.33 -4.89
C ARG A 232 4.47 -0.21 -3.38
N THR A 233 3.64 0.60 -2.72
CA THR A 233 3.61 0.67 -1.26
C THR A 233 3.03 -0.60 -0.66
N ILE A 234 3.82 -1.28 0.16
CA ILE A 234 3.49 -2.56 0.80
C ILE A 234 3.39 -2.48 2.32
N GLY A 235 3.89 -1.40 2.90
CA GLY A 235 3.83 -1.16 4.34
C GLY A 235 3.70 0.33 4.63
N SER A 236 2.99 0.63 5.70
CA SER A 236 3.01 1.94 6.33
C SER A 236 3.96 1.90 7.50
N GLY A 237 4.96 2.77 7.52
CA GLY A 237 5.74 3.05 8.71
C GLY A 237 5.00 4.03 9.61
N GLU A 238 5.74 4.94 10.20
CA GLU A 238 5.23 5.87 11.21
C GLU A 238 4.99 7.26 10.62
N LEU A 239 3.98 7.98 11.13
CA LEU A 239 3.80 9.40 10.84
C LEU A 239 4.77 10.20 11.71
N MET A 240 5.77 10.84 11.12
CA MET A 240 6.79 11.61 11.85
C MET A 240 6.33 13.05 12.12
N TYR A 241 5.65 13.64 11.13
CA TYR A 241 5.18 15.02 11.20
C TYR A 241 3.86 15.17 10.45
N ALA A 242 2.97 16.01 10.97
CA ALA A 242 1.78 16.42 10.26
C ALA A 242 1.49 17.91 10.49
N SER A 243 1.17 18.63 9.43
CA SER A 243 0.68 20.01 9.44
C SER A 243 -0.65 20.10 8.69
N LEU A 244 -1.56 20.90 9.24
CA LEU A 244 -2.81 21.30 8.60
C LEU A 244 -3.16 22.70 9.08
N LYS A 245 -3.32 23.66 8.15
CA LYS A 245 -3.68 25.05 8.48
C LYS A 245 -2.76 25.68 9.56
N GLY A 246 -1.47 25.40 9.49
CA GLY A 246 -0.47 25.89 10.45
C GLY A 246 -0.48 25.21 11.82
N VAL A 247 -1.43 24.31 12.11
CA VAL A 247 -1.37 23.44 13.30
C VAL A 247 -0.49 22.25 12.98
N THR A 248 0.54 22.03 13.79
CA THR A 248 1.53 20.98 13.56
C THR A 248 1.61 19.99 14.70
N PHE A 249 1.89 18.74 14.37
CA PHE A 249 2.20 17.67 15.29
C PHE A 249 3.50 16.97 14.90
N TYR A 250 4.29 16.62 15.92
CA TYR A 250 5.57 15.93 15.81
C TYR A 250 5.52 14.62 16.57
N ARG A 251 6.00 13.55 15.97
CA ARG A 251 6.25 12.29 16.67
C ARG A 251 7.62 12.37 17.35
N PHE A 252 7.65 12.19 18.66
CA PHE A 252 8.86 12.23 19.45
C PHE A 252 8.81 11.15 20.54
N GLN A 253 9.95 10.53 20.83
CA GLN A 253 10.08 9.60 21.94
C GLN A 253 10.95 10.23 23.03
N PRO A 254 10.35 10.72 24.13
CA PRO A 254 11.12 11.23 25.26
C PRO A 254 12.05 10.16 25.83
N ALA A 255 13.18 10.60 26.38
CA ALA A 255 14.10 9.70 27.07
C ALA A 255 13.38 8.95 28.21
N GLY A 256 13.53 7.63 28.25
CA GLY A 256 12.86 6.76 29.22
C GLY A 256 11.39 6.41 28.88
N ALA A 257 10.80 6.99 27.83
CA ALA A 257 9.49 6.56 27.35
C ALA A 257 9.60 5.24 26.59
N ARG A 258 8.65 4.32 26.84
CA ARG A 258 8.58 3.02 26.15
C ARG A 258 8.24 3.14 24.67
N GLU A 259 7.49 4.18 24.31
CA GLU A 259 6.96 4.39 22.96
C GLU A 259 7.02 5.87 22.60
N ALA A 260 7.14 6.14 21.30
CA ALA A 260 6.98 7.48 20.75
C ALA A 260 5.54 7.98 20.91
N GLN A 261 5.40 9.30 21.07
CA GLN A 261 4.14 9.99 21.26
C GLN A 261 4.08 11.21 20.35
N TYR A 262 2.90 11.81 20.22
CA TYR A 262 2.71 12.99 19.40
C TYR A 262 2.60 14.24 20.25
N PHE A 263 3.27 15.29 19.83
CA PHE A 263 3.35 16.58 20.51
C PHE A 263 2.99 17.69 19.54
N ASP A 264 2.30 18.71 20.02
CA ASP A 264 2.10 19.93 19.22
C ASP A 264 3.36 20.82 19.20
N ALA A 265 3.30 21.94 18.48
CA ALA A 265 4.42 22.88 18.35
C ALA A 265 4.97 23.42 19.68
N THR A 266 4.20 23.34 20.77
CA THR A 266 4.61 23.82 22.11
C THR A 266 5.22 22.71 22.97
N GLY A 267 5.33 21.49 22.45
CA GLY A 267 5.75 20.31 23.22
C GLY A 267 4.63 19.74 24.09
N LYS A 268 3.36 20.13 23.86
CA LYS A 268 2.23 19.55 24.60
C LYS A 268 1.83 18.22 23.96
N ASN A 269 1.77 17.17 24.78
CA ASN A 269 1.39 15.83 24.36
C ASN A 269 -0.09 15.74 23.98
N THR A 270 -0.39 15.07 22.86
CA THR A 270 -1.76 14.85 22.37
C THR A 270 -2.48 13.69 23.05
N ARG A 271 -1.78 12.75 23.69
CA ARG A 271 -2.39 11.60 24.39
C ARG A 271 -3.31 12.00 25.56
N SER A 272 -3.18 13.25 26.03
CA SER A 272 -4.01 13.84 27.09
C SER A 272 -5.18 14.69 26.56
N ALA A 273 -5.40 14.77 25.24
CA ALA A 273 -6.48 15.56 24.67
C ALA A 273 -7.71 14.68 24.41
N PHE A 274 -8.79 14.95 25.13
CA PHE A 274 -10.09 14.35 24.84
C PHE A 274 -10.54 14.77 23.44
N MET A 275 -11.04 13.83 22.65
CA MET A 275 -11.86 14.13 21.48
C MET A 275 -13.04 14.97 21.95
N ARG A 276 -13.37 16.03 21.20
CA ARG A 276 -14.47 16.94 21.57
C ARG A 276 -15.84 16.27 21.46
N THR A 277 -15.96 15.19 20.71
CA THR A 277 -17.24 14.50 20.49
C THR A 277 -17.04 12.99 20.37
N PRO A 278 -17.75 12.17 21.19
CA PRO A 278 -17.59 10.70 21.21
C PRO A 278 -18.49 9.95 20.21
N LEU A 279 -19.03 10.65 19.21
CA LEU A 279 -19.89 10.10 18.16
C LEU A 279 -19.32 10.47 16.79
N GLU A 280 -19.21 9.50 15.88
CA GLU A 280 -18.56 9.75 14.58
C GLU A 280 -19.47 10.46 13.57
N ARG A 281 -20.78 10.12 13.50
CA ARG A 281 -21.75 10.69 12.54
C ARG A 281 -23.19 10.59 13.06
N GLY A 282 -24.11 11.32 12.41
CA GLY A 282 -25.55 11.12 12.57
C GLY A 282 -26.13 11.61 13.91
N PHE A 283 -25.49 12.59 14.53
CA PHE A 283 -25.91 13.14 15.81
C PHE A 283 -26.12 14.66 15.76
N ARG A 284 -26.88 15.19 16.73
CA ARG A 284 -26.93 16.61 17.06
C ARG A 284 -26.89 16.79 18.57
N ILE A 285 -26.34 17.91 19.04
CA ILE A 285 -26.43 18.27 20.47
C ILE A 285 -27.87 18.69 20.75
N SER A 286 -28.57 17.94 21.62
CA SER A 286 -29.92 18.27 22.06
C SER A 286 -29.90 19.11 23.34
N SER A 287 -28.90 18.94 24.19
CA SER A 287 -28.71 19.74 25.40
C SER A 287 -27.23 19.91 25.76
N SER A 288 -26.84 21.11 26.17
CA SER A 288 -25.47 21.41 26.62
C SER A 288 -25.30 21.22 28.13
N PHE A 289 -24.06 21.20 28.59
CA PHE A 289 -23.71 21.26 30.01
C PHE A 289 -24.09 22.61 30.60
N GLY A 290 -24.60 22.63 31.84
CA GLY A 290 -24.91 23.86 32.57
C GLY A 290 -26.32 23.94 33.14
N PHE A 291 -26.66 25.08 33.73
CA PHE A 291 -27.99 25.30 34.30
C PHE A 291 -29.05 25.45 33.21
N ARG A 292 -30.05 24.58 33.25
CA ARG A 292 -31.21 24.65 32.35
C ARG A 292 -32.51 24.61 33.12
N ARG A 293 -33.57 25.13 32.51
CA ARG A 293 -34.92 25.03 33.07
C ARG A 293 -35.43 23.61 32.88
N HIS A 294 -35.85 22.96 33.95
CA HIS A 294 -36.39 21.60 33.89
C HIS A 294 -37.71 21.63 33.09
N PRO A 295 -37.83 20.86 31.99
CA PRO A 295 -38.94 20.99 31.05
C PRO A 295 -40.31 20.65 31.67
N ILE A 296 -40.31 19.87 32.76
CA ILE A 296 -41.54 19.42 33.44
C ILE A 296 -41.78 20.22 34.74
N ALA A 297 -40.72 20.60 35.45
CA ALA A 297 -40.82 21.10 36.83
C ALA A 297 -40.53 22.61 36.96
N GLY A 298 -40.15 23.27 35.86
CA GLY A 298 -40.05 24.73 35.76
C GLY A 298 -38.86 25.38 36.48
N PHE A 299 -38.19 24.71 37.42
CA PHE A 299 -37.03 25.22 38.15
C PHE A 299 -35.71 25.02 37.39
N ARG A 300 -34.67 25.79 37.76
CA ARG A 300 -33.32 25.66 37.18
C ARG A 300 -32.62 24.45 37.79
N LYS A 301 -32.26 23.47 36.95
CA LYS A 301 -31.50 22.27 37.32
C LYS A 301 -30.17 22.27 36.58
N MET A 302 -29.11 21.87 37.28
CA MET A 302 -27.80 21.67 36.66
C MET A 302 -27.81 20.41 35.79
N HIS A 303 -27.43 20.55 34.53
CA HIS A 303 -27.16 19.43 33.64
C HIS A 303 -25.67 19.11 33.67
N GLN A 304 -25.30 17.97 34.25
CA GLN A 304 -23.91 17.55 34.48
C GLN A 304 -23.31 16.77 33.29
N GLY A 305 -23.86 16.95 32.08
CA GLY A 305 -23.40 16.28 30.87
C GLY A 305 -23.82 17.04 29.62
N ILE A 306 -23.48 16.47 28.46
CA ILE A 306 -23.93 16.94 27.14
C ILE A 306 -24.78 15.82 26.54
N ASP A 307 -25.97 16.17 26.08
CA ASP A 307 -26.88 15.22 25.45
C ASP A 307 -26.70 15.25 23.93
N PHE A 308 -26.36 14.11 23.35
CA PHE A 308 -26.30 13.90 21.92
C PHE A 308 -27.52 13.09 21.47
N ALA A 309 -28.36 13.68 20.63
CA ALA A 309 -29.44 12.96 19.99
C ALA A 309 -28.91 12.25 18.73
N ALA A 310 -28.99 10.92 18.73
CA ALA A 310 -28.57 10.04 17.64
C ALA A 310 -29.55 8.87 17.49
N GLY A 311 -29.54 8.20 16.33
CA GLY A 311 -30.35 6.99 16.12
C GLY A 311 -29.91 5.84 17.04
N MET A 312 -30.84 4.94 17.39
CA MET A 312 -30.52 3.75 18.19
C MET A 312 -29.46 2.89 17.48
N GLY A 313 -28.46 2.43 18.23
CA GLY A 313 -27.35 1.63 17.70
C GLY A 313 -26.18 2.44 17.13
N THR A 314 -26.23 3.78 17.17
CA THR A 314 -25.08 4.63 16.77
C THR A 314 -23.87 4.31 17.66
N PRO A 315 -22.70 3.96 17.09
CA PRO A 315 -21.51 3.64 17.88
C PRO A 315 -21.04 4.83 18.72
N VAL A 316 -20.82 4.59 20.02
CA VAL A 316 -20.20 5.54 20.95
C VAL A 316 -18.77 5.10 21.18
N VAL A 317 -17.81 6.00 20.97
CA VAL A 317 -16.37 5.73 21.14
C VAL A 317 -15.82 6.46 22.36
N ALA A 318 -14.82 5.90 23.03
CA ALA A 318 -14.17 6.55 24.16
C ALA A 318 -13.49 7.85 23.69
N PRO A 319 -13.70 8.99 24.39
CA PRO A 319 -13.16 10.28 23.96
C PRO A 319 -11.64 10.37 24.09
N ALA A 320 -10.99 9.50 24.86
CA ALA A 320 -9.55 9.39 24.96
C ALA A 320 -9.14 7.97 25.35
N ASP A 321 -7.84 7.67 25.28
CA ASP A 321 -7.27 6.45 25.86
C ASP A 321 -7.61 6.38 27.35
N GLY A 322 -8.02 5.22 27.85
CA GLY A 322 -8.40 5.04 29.24
C GLY A 322 -8.71 3.59 29.59
N VAL A 323 -9.01 3.37 30.86
CA VAL A 323 -9.36 2.06 31.42
C VAL A 323 -10.82 2.10 31.85
N VAL A 324 -11.64 1.16 31.37
CA VAL A 324 -13.01 1.00 31.85
C VAL A 324 -12.94 0.61 33.33
N VAL A 325 -13.44 1.48 34.20
CA VAL A 325 -13.46 1.24 35.65
C VAL A 325 -14.81 0.71 36.11
N GLU A 326 -15.90 1.04 35.40
CA GLU A 326 -17.22 0.49 35.67
C GLU A 326 -18.03 0.29 34.38
N ALA A 327 -18.79 -0.81 34.32
CA ALA A 327 -19.73 -1.13 33.26
C ALA A 327 -20.97 -1.79 33.88
N ARG A 328 -22.05 -1.04 34.06
CA ARG A 328 -23.26 -1.51 34.77
C ARG A 328 -24.49 -0.71 34.42
N ARG A 329 -25.66 -1.16 34.88
CA ARG A 329 -26.87 -0.34 34.88
C ARG A 329 -26.86 0.60 36.09
N TRP A 330 -27.07 1.89 35.90
CA TRP A 330 -27.07 2.89 36.97
C TRP A 330 -28.33 3.75 36.94
N GLY A 331 -29.30 3.42 37.80
CA GLY A 331 -30.49 4.25 38.07
C GLY A 331 -31.10 4.89 36.82
N GLY A 332 -31.26 6.23 36.86
CA GLY A 332 -31.81 7.02 35.76
C GLY A 332 -30.91 7.20 34.52
N TYR A 333 -29.63 6.81 34.58
CA TYR A 333 -28.72 6.84 33.42
C TYR A 333 -28.86 5.60 32.51
N GLY A 334 -29.50 4.53 33.00
CA GLY A 334 -29.62 3.29 32.24
C GLY A 334 -28.27 2.55 32.14
N ASN A 335 -27.90 2.08 30.95
CA ASN A 335 -26.62 1.42 30.72
C ASN A 335 -25.51 2.48 30.79
N TRP A 336 -24.58 2.30 31.71
CA TRP A 336 -23.60 3.31 32.04
C TRP A 336 -22.19 2.71 32.09
N LEU A 337 -21.26 3.45 31.51
CA LEU A 337 -19.85 3.10 31.41
C LEU A 337 -19.03 4.27 31.95
N ARG A 338 -18.09 3.99 32.86
CA ARG A 338 -17.14 4.98 33.38
C ARG A 338 -15.73 4.57 32.99
N ILE A 339 -15.00 5.49 32.42
CA ILE A 339 -13.65 5.26 31.90
C ILE A 339 -12.71 6.21 32.63
N ARG A 340 -11.68 5.68 33.25
CA ARG A 340 -10.61 6.49 33.84
C ARG A 340 -9.56 6.80 32.78
N HIS A 341 -9.30 8.08 32.62
CA HIS A 341 -8.30 8.62 31.71
C HIS A 341 -7.06 9.12 32.50
N PRO A 342 -5.95 9.44 31.81
CA PRO A 342 -4.79 10.08 32.45
C PRO A 342 -5.17 11.38 33.20
N ASN A 343 -4.36 11.75 34.20
CA ASN A 343 -4.52 12.96 35.03
C ASN A 343 -5.77 13.00 35.93
N GLY A 344 -6.35 11.83 36.25
CA GLY A 344 -7.47 11.73 37.20
C GLY A 344 -8.83 12.16 36.64
N LEU A 345 -8.95 12.24 35.31
CA LEU A 345 -10.20 12.56 34.62
C LEU A 345 -11.02 11.28 34.39
N GLU A 346 -12.34 11.39 34.54
CA GLU A 346 -13.32 10.29 34.41
C GLU A 346 -14.63 10.77 33.77
#